data_AF-A0A7Z0DSV6-F1
#
_entry.id   AF-A0A7Z0DSV6-F1
#
_cell.length_a   1.000
_cell.length_b   1.000
_cell.length_c   1.000
_cell.angle_alpha   90.00
_cell.angle_beta   90.00
_cell.angle_gamma   90.00
#
_symmetry.space_group_name_H-M   'P 1'
#
loop_
_entity.id
_entity.type
_entity.pdbx_description
1 polymer ?
#
loop_
_entity_poly.entity_id
_entity_poly.type
_entity_poly.pdbx_seq_one_letter_code
_entity_poly.pdbx_strand_id
1 'polypeptide(L)' 'MRIHHVQVGMPSGREDEARTFYADGLGLTEVPKPAELAKRGGAWFRSPGGA' A
#
# COMPACT_ATOMS: atom_id res chain seq x y z
N MET A 1 10.12 1.19 20.59
CA MET A 1 9.25 0.33 19.76
C MET A 1 8.54 1.22 18.76
N ARG A 2 8.47 0.86 17.47
CA ARG A 2 7.82 1.66 16.42
C ARG A 2 6.86 0.78 15.64
N ILE A 3 5.79 1.36 15.11
CA ILE A 3 4.90 0.66 14.18
C ILE A 3 5.66 0.51 12.87
N HIS A 4 5.85 -0.74 12.43
CA HIS A 4 6.50 -1.03 11.16
C HIS A 4 5.53 -0.83 9.99
N HIS A 5 4.27 -1.26 10.13
CA HIS A 5 3.24 -1.11 9.12
C HIS A 5 1.86 -1.27 9.76
N VAL A 6 0.83 -0.85 9.02
CA VAL A 6 -0.58 -1.15 9.30
C VAL A 6 -1.18 -1.81 8.07
N GLN A 7 -2.09 -2.75 8.27
CA GLN A 7 -2.86 -3.37 7.18
C GLN A 7 -4.28 -2.84 7.20
N VAL A 8 -4.73 -2.31 6.06
CA VAL A 8 -6.07 -1.73 5.89
C VAL A 8 -6.86 -2.60 4.92
N GLY A 9 -8.12 -2.90 5.25
CA GLY A 9 -9.01 -3.69 4.39
C GLY A 9 -9.58 -2.85 3.25
N MET A 10 -9.74 -3.48 2.08
CA MET A 10 -10.43 -2.92 0.92
C MET A 10 -11.16 -4.03 0.14
N PRO A 11 -12.19 -3.72 -0.66
CA PRO A 11 -12.81 -4.70 -1.54
C PRO A 11 -11.81 -5.22 -2.60
N SER A 12 -12.01 -6.45 -3.05
CA SER A 12 -11.20 -7.06 -4.11
C SER A 12 -11.29 -6.25 -5.41
N GLY A 13 -10.15 -6.07 -6.11
CA GLY A 13 -10.10 -5.39 -7.41
C GLY A 13 -10.12 -3.85 -7.34
N ARG A 14 -9.92 -3.25 -6.16
CA ARG A 14 -9.93 -1.79 -5.93
C ARG A 14 -8.53 -1.19 -5.80
N GLU A 15 -7.50 -1.86 -6.32
CA GLU A 15 -6.11 -1.41 -6.27
C GLU A 15 -5.91 -0.04 -6.92
N ASP A 16 -6.60 0.26 -8.02
CA ASP A 16 -6.47 1.56 -8.72
C ASP A 16 -7.08 2.72 -7.92
N GLU A 17 -8.19 2.47 -7.21
CA GLU A 17 -8.76 3.44 -6.27
C GLU A 17 -7.81 3.66 -5.07
N ALA A 18 -7.19 2.58 -4.57
CA ALA A 18 -6.18 2.68 -3.52
C ALA A 18 -4.96 3.49 -3.99
N ARG A 19 -4.48 3.32 -5.22
CA ARG A 19 -3.38 4.12 -5.78
C ARG A 19 -3.76 5.59 -5.89
N THR A 20 -4.93 5.89 -6.47
CA THR A 20 -5.44 7.26 -6.56
C THR A 20 -5.48 7.93 -5.19
N PHE A 21 -5.97 7.24 -4.16
CA PHE A 21 -6.06 7.81 -2.82
C PHE A 21 -4.71 7.91 -2.12
N TYR A 22 -3.97 6.80 -2.00
CA TYR A 22 -2.75 6.75 -1.19
C TYR A 22 -1.54 7.34 -1.90
N ALA A 23 -1.38 7.12 -3.20
CA ALA A 23 -0.25 7.67 -3.94
C ALA A 23 -0.51 9.12 -4.35
N ASP A 24 -1.59 9.38 -5.08
CA ASP A 24 -1.83 10.72 -5.62
C ASP A 24 -2.44 11.65 -4.56
N GLY A 25 -3.40 11.17 -3.78
CA GLY A 25 -4.09 11.96 -2.77
C GLY A 25 -3.26 12.23 -1.52
N LEU A 26 -2.56 11.21 -0.99
CA LEU A 26 -1.76 11.32 0.23
C LEU A 26 -0.25 11.45 -0.01
N GLY A 27 0.22 11.31 -1.26
CA GLY A 27 1.64 11.43 -1.59
C GLY A 27 2.51 10.26 -1.11
N LEU A 28 1.93 9.09 -0.83
CA LEU A 28 2.70 7.90 -0.46
C LEU A 28 3.34 7.26 -1.70
N THR A 29 4.47 6.57 -1.51
CA THR A 29 5.12 5.85 -2.62
C THR A 29 4.61 4.41 -2.66
N GLU A 30 4.02 3.98 -3.78
CA GLU A 30 3.71 2.57 -3.99
C GLU A 30 5.00 1.74 -4.05
N VAL A 31 5.01 0.60 -3.35
CA VAL A 31 6.16 -0.30 -3.30
C VAL A 31 5.75 -1.72 -3.69
N PRO A 32 6.62 -2.47 -4.38
CA PRO A 32 6.28 -3.82 -4.82
C PRO A 32 6.11 -4.74 -3.61
N LYS A 33 5.09 -5.58 -3.67
CA LYS A 33 4.90 -6.67 -2.70
C LYS A 33 5.94 -7.77 -2.96
N PRO A 34 6.37 -8.52 -1.92
CA PRO A 34 7.10 -9.77 -2.12
C PRO A 34 6.35 -10.73 -3.05
N ALA A 35 7.08 -11.49 -3.86
CA ALA A 35 6.50 -12.37 -4.89
C ALA A 35 5.41 -13.31 -4.34
N GLU A 36 5.62 -13.87 -3.14
CA GLU A 36 4.67 -14.75 -2.45
C GLU A 36 3.33 -14.07 -2.12
N LEU A 37 3.32 -12.74 -1.97
CA LEU A 37 2.14 -11.95 -1.62
C LEU A 37 1.51 -11.26 -2.84
N ALA A 38 2.23 -11.13 -3.95
CA ALA A 38 1.74 -10.45 -5.16
C ALA A 38 0.44 -11.09 -5.69
N LYS A 39 0.33 -12.43 -5.61
CA LYS A 39 -0.85 -13.19 -6.06
C LYS A 39 -2.14 -12.88 -5.30
N ARG A 40 -2.06 -12.20 -4.15
CA ARG A 40 -3.20 -11.94 -3.25
C ARG A 40 -3.91 -10.61 -3.52
N GLY A 41 -3.48 -9.83 -4.52
CA GLY A 41 -4.00 -8.48 -4.76
C GLY A 41 -3.59 -7.48 -3.67
N GLY A 42 -4.12 -6.26 -3.73
CA GLY A 42 -3.76 -5.15 -2.85
C GLY A 42 -2.49 -4.40 -3.28
N ALA A 43 -2.26 -3.26 -2.64
CA ALA A 43 -1.11 -2.38 -2.88
C ALA A 43 -0.41 -2.06 -1.55
N TRP A 44 0.91 -1.90 -1.61
CA TRP A 44 1.73 -1.47 -0.48
C TRP A 44 2.22 -0.06 -0.72
N PHE A 45 2.21 0.77 0.32
CA PHE A 45 2.62 2.16 0.25
C PHE A 45 3.60 2.47 1.37
N ARG A 46 4.53 3.40 1.12
CA ARG A 46 5.49 3.90 2.10
C ARG A 46 5.31 5.40 2.29
N SER A 47 5.30 5.83 3.54
CA SER A 47 5.27 7.25 3.87
C SER A 47 6.61 7.93 3.57
N PRO A 48 6.58 9.20 3.14
CA PRO A 48 7.78 10.03 3.13
C PRO A 48 8.37 10.09 4.55
N GLY A 49 9.57 9.53 4.74
CA GLY A 49 10.27 9.50 6.04
C GLY A 49 10.07 8.23 6.88
N GLY A 50 9.30 7.25 6.41
CA GLY A 50 9.21 5.92 7.03
C GLY A 50 10.38 5.02 6.63
N ALA A 51 11.24 4.67 7.60
CA ALA A 51 12.24 3.60 7.48
C ALA A 51 11.59 2.22 7.67
#